data_AF-A0AA36DJC9-F1
#
_entry.id   AF-A0AA36DJC9-F1
#
_cell.length_a   1.000
_cell.length_b   1.000
_cell.length_c   1.000
_cell.angle_alpha   90.00
_cell.angle_beta   90.00
_cell.angle_gamma   90.00
#
_symmetry.space_group_name_H-M   'P 1'
#
loop_
_entity.id
_entity.type
_entity.pdbx_description
1 polymer ?
#
loop_
_entity_poly.entity_id
_entity_poly.type
_entity_poly.pdbx_seq_one_letter_code
_entity_poly.pdbx_strand_id
1 'polypeptide(L)'
;MSTTVDAIFCYLTNTTEFIANNRSISTEEHTSRFCRFQNRHLVYDELNDIVGKSRVQFATVRHPVQRFLSGFVDKCICEAEEVKKLCLKCNDNLICFIEKLYSYLNDVYASNKTLKGYNYDLAHFAPQNWYCNFYNHFDDYIIIRQGENREEIMEHAQKLEMILRSANVPDRYRKEINRQLLTHLSQSDEKEQTSSFTVA
;
A
#
# COMPACT_ATOMS: atom_id res chain seq x y z
N MET A 1 1.32 -3.72 3.63
CA MET A 1 2.32 -2.75 3.14
C MET A 1 2.09 -2.57 1.64
N SER A 2 2.15 -1.33 1.14
CA SER A 2 1.96 -1.05 -0.29
C SER A 2 3.17 -1.56 -1.09
N THR A 3 2.95 -2.26 -2.21
CA THR A 3 4.04 -2.78 -3.07
C THR A 3 4.99 -1.66 -3.51
N THR A 4 4.47 -0.45 -3.76
CA THR A 4 5.28 0.71 -4.13
C THR A 4 6.20 1.17 -3.01
N VAL A 5 5.70 1.22 -1.76
CA VAL A 5 6.53 1.60 -0.60
C VAL A 5 7.58 0.53 -0.34
N ASP A 6 7.21 -0.75 -0.43
CA ASP A 6 8.16 -1.87 -0.34
C ASP A 6 9.28 -1.73 -1.37
N ALA A 7 8.93 -1.38 -2.61
CA ALA A 7 9.87 -1.19 -3.70
C ALA A 7 10.81 -0.01 -3.48
N ILE A 8 10.30 1.11 -2.94
CA ILE A 8 11.12 2.27 -2.58
C ILE A 8 12.15 1.89 -1.53
N PHE A 9 11.74 1.23 -0.44
CA PHE A 9 12.69 0.79 0.59
C PHE A 9 13.70 -0.21 0.04
N CYS A 10 13.25 -1.16 -0.79
CA CYS A 10 14.11 -2.11 -1.47
C CYS A 10 15.17 -1.41 -2.35
N TYR A 11 14.76 -0.42 -3.14
CA TYR A 11 15.66 0.40 -3.96
C TYR A 11 16.65 1.19 -3.13
N LEU A 12 16.22 1.75 -1.99
CA LEU A 12 17.08 2.53 -1.10
C LEU A 12 18.10 1.66 -0.36
N THR A 13 17.74 0.44 0.04
CA THR A 13 18.64 -0.44 0.79
C THR A 13 19.55 -1.29 -0.10
N ASN A 14 19.07 -1.68 -1.29
CA ASN A 14 19.77 -2.59 -2.20
C ASN A 14 19.89 -1.99 -3.61
N THR A 15 20.27 -0.72 -3.73
CA THR A 15 20.20 0.02 -5.02
C THR A 15 20.95 -0.68 -6.14
N THR A 16 22.18 -1.14 -5.88
CA THR A 16 23.04 -1.75 -6.90
C THR A 16 22.41 -3.02 -7.45
N GLU A 17 21.95 -3.92 -6.57
CA GLU A 17 21.34 -5.18 -6.91
C GLU A 17 19.96 -4.98 -7.57
N PHE A 18 19.17 -4.03 -7.07
CA PHE A 18 17.87 -3.68 -7.63
C PHE A 18 18.01 -3.24 -9.09
N ILE A 19 18.97 -2.35 -9.39
CA ILE A 19 19.26 -1.90 -10.74
C ILE A 19 19.83 -3.03 -11.60
N ALA A 20 20.80 -3.80 -11.08
CA ALA A 20 21.44 -4.90 -11.82
C ALA A 20 20.46 -6.00 -12.23
N ASN A 21 19.38 -6.19 -11.49
CA ASN A 21 18.31 -7.15 -11.81
C ASN A 21 17.16 -6.54 -12.64
N ASN A 22 17.38 -5.36 -13.25
CA ASN A 22 16.39 -4.66 -14.07
C ASN A 22 15.04 -4.45 -13.35
N ARG A 23 15.08 -4.21 -12.04
CA ARG A 23 13.88 -3.95 -11.23
C ARG A 23 13.50 -2.49 -11.31
N SER A 24 12.21 -2.20 -11.18
CA SER A 24 11.67 -0.84 -11.27
C SER A 24 10.60 -0.64 -10.21
N ILE A 25 10.65 0.49 -9.51
CA ILE A 25 9.69 0.82 -8.42
C ILE A 25 8.24 0.79 -8.94
N SER A 26 8.01 1.28 -10.16
CA SER A 26 6.68 1.37 -10.78
C SER A 26 6.10 0.02 -11.23
N THR A 27 6.92 -1.02 -11.38
CA THR A 27 6.49 -2.32 -11.92
C THR A 27 6.74 -3.49 -10.98
N GLU A 28 7.07 -3.24 -9.71
CA GLU A 28 7.15 -4.30 -8.72
C GLU A 28 5.78 -4.92 -8.48
N GLU A 29 5.72 -6.25 -8.43
CA GLU A 29 4.50 -6.99 -8.12
C GLU A 29 4.61 -7.68 -6.75
N HIS A 30 3.48 -7.84 -6.06
CA HIS A 30 3.46 -8.36 -4.69
C HIS A 30 4.11 -9.75 -4.55
N THR A 31 3.90 -10.64 -5.51
CA THR A 31 4.33 -12.06 -5.48
C THR A 31 5.79 -12.23 -5.90
N SER A 32 6.25 -11.44 -6.87
CA SER A 32 7.58 -11.53 -7.50
C SER A 32 8.54 -10.42 -7.09
N ARG A 33 8.19 -9.62 -6.07
CA ARG A 33 9.01 -8.49 -5.61
C ARG A 33 10.43 -8.89 -5.18
N PHE A 34 11.40 -8.05 -5.52
CA PHE A 34 12.82 -8.36 -5.36
C PHE A 34 13.23 -8.54 -3.89
N CYS A 35 12.99 -7.56 -3.04
CA CYS A 35 13.30 -7.63 -1.62
C CYS A 35 12.17 -8.27 -0.80
N ARG A 36 11.58 -9.37 -1.30
CA ARG A 36 10.53 -10.09 -0.56
C ARG A 36 11.07 -10.48 0.82
N PHE A 37 10.29 -10.20 1.87
CA PHE A 37 10.63 -10.44 3.28
C PHE A 37 11.77 -9.61 3.88
N GLN A 38 12.40 -8.71 3.13
CA GLN A 38 13.33 -7.72 3.71
C GLN A 38 12.57 -6.47 4.16
N ASN A 39 13.17 -5.70 5.08
CA ASN A 39 12.64 -4.43 5.57
C ASN A 39 11.19 -4.51 6.08
N ARG A 40 10.82 -5.63 6.72
CA ARG A 40 9.49 -5.86 7.29
C ARG A 40 9.60 -6.32 8.72
N HIS A 41 8.84 -5.68 9.59
CA HIS A 41 8.64 -6.10 10.96
C HIS A 41 7.14 -6.06 11.27
N LEU A 42 6.67 -7.04 12.02
CA LEU A 42 5.24 -7.21 12.34
C LEU A 42 4.87 -6.55 13.67
N VAL A 43 5.87 -6.28 14.52
CA VAL A 43 5.71 -5.74 15.86
C VAL A 43 6.35 -4.36 15.92
N TYR A 44 5.59 -3.35 16.35
CA TYR A 44 6.06 -1.96 16.42
C TYR A 44 7.23 -1.81 17.41
N ASP A 45 7.16 -2.45 18.57
CA ASP A 45 8.18 -2.32 19.60
C ASP A 45 9.53 -2.90 19.16
N GLU A 46 9.53 -4.00 18.42
CA GLU A 46 10.75 -4.59 17.85
C GLU A 46 11.46 -3.64 16.87
N LEU A 47 10.72 -2.77 16.18
CA LEU A 47 11.33 -1.77 15.30
C LEU A 47 12.17 -0.76 16.09
N ASN A 48 11.76 -0.40 17.31
CA ASN A 48 12.49 0.57 18.13
C ASN A 48 13.91 0.09 18.43
N ASP A 49 14.09 -1.21 18.66
CA ASP A 49 15.39 -1.80 18.96
C ASP A 49 16.30 -1.85 17.72
N ILE A 50 15.72 -1.91 16.52
CA ILE A 50 16.46 -2.07 15.26
C ILE A 50 16.84 -0.71 14.66
N VAL A 51 15.87 0.21 14.53
CA VAL A 51 16.07 1.48 13.82
C VAL A 51 16.30 2.67 14.76
N GLY A 52 16.12 2.47 16.08
CA GLY A 52 16.24 3.52 17.09
C GLY A 52 15.03 4.45 17.16
N LYS A 53 15.07 5.35 18.17
CA LYS A 53 13.98 6.31 18.47
C LYS A 53 13.95 7.52 17.53
N SER A 54 15.11 7.95 17.04
CA SER A 54 15.21 9.10 16.15
C SER A 54 15.04 8.66 14.70
N ARG A 55 13.79 8.69 14.20
CA ARG A 55 13.47 8.30 12.83
C ARG A 55 12.33 9.13 12.24
N VAL A 56 12.38 9.33 10.93
CA VAL A 56 11.24 9.87 10.18
C VAL A 56 10.29 8.71 9.87
N GLN A 57 9.05 8.81 10.35
CA GLN A 57 8.03 7.79 10.11
C GLN A 57 6.94 8.40 9.25
N PHE A 58 6.46 7.63 8.27
CA PHE A 58 5.35 8.05 7.44
C PHE A 58 4.44 6.85 7.13
N ALA A 59 3.17 7.14 6.90
CA ALA A 59 2.19 6.15 6.51
C ALA A 59 1.46 6.61 5.25
N THR A 60 1.35 5.71 4.28
CA THR A 60 0.53 5.93 3.10
C THR A 60 -0.89 5.46 3.36
N VAL A 61 -1.86 6.38 3.26
CA VAL A 61 -3.28 6.08 3.47
C VAL A 61 -4.05 6.27 2.17
N ARG A 62 -5.10 5.47 1.96
CA ARG A 62 -6.00 5.59 0.81
C ARG A 62 -7.38 6.05 1.27
N HIS A 63 -8.18 6.63 0.38
CA HIS A 63 -9.58 6.89 0.69
C HIS A 63 -10.27 5.56 1.05
N PRO A 64 -11.00 5.47 2.18
CA PRO A 64 -11.49 4.20 2.70
C PRO A 64 -12.44 3.49 1.73
N VAL A 65 -13.33 4.25 1.07
CA VAL A 65 -14.28 3.71 0.09
C VAL A 65 -13.55 3.13 -1.13
N GLN A 66 -12.56 3.86 -1.66
CA GLN A 66 -11.84 3.42 -2.86
C GLN A 66 -10.95 2.21 -2.56
N ARG A 67 -10.26 2.22 -1.41
CA ARG A 67 -9.51 1.06 -0.92
C ARG A 67 -10.41 -0.17 -0.82
N PHE A 68 -11.59 0.00 -0.22
CA PHE A 68 -12.55 -1.09 -0.05
C PHE A 68 -13.03 -1.65 -1.39
N LEU A 69 -13.47 -0.79 -2.32
CA LEU A 69 -13.95 -1.22 -3.63
C LEU A 69 -12.84 -1.88 -4.46
N SER A 70 -11.65 -1.28 -4.50
CA SER A 70 -10.47 -1.84 -5.16
C SER A 70 -10.09 -3.19 -4.58
N GLY A 71 -10.12 -3.33 -3.24
CA GLY A 71 -9.88 -4.60 -2.57
C GLY A 71 -10.95 -5.64 -2.87
N PHE A 72 -12.22 -5.25 -2.96
CA PHE A 72 -13.32 -6.17 -3.26
C PHE A 72 -13.20 -6.71 -4.69
N VAL A 73 -12.95 -5.83 -5.67
CA VAL A 73 -12.74 -6.24 -7.05
C VAL A 73 -11.53 -7.17 -7.15
N ASP A 74 -10.39 -6.78 -6.59
CA ASP A 74 -9.16 -7.58 -6.64
C ASP A 74 -9.33 -8.95 -5.96
N LYS A 75 -9.77 -8.95 -4.70
CA LYS A 75 -9.78 -10.17 -3.85
C LYS A 75 -11.01 -11.05 -4.01
N CYS A 76 -12.16 -10.46 -4.33
CA CYS A 76 -13.44 -11.17 -4.36
C CYS A 76 -13.99 -11.42 -5.75
N ILE A 77 -13.46 -10.74 -6.78
CA ILE A 77 -13.89 -10.91 -8.16
C ILE A 77 -12.73 -11.48 -9.00
N CYS A 78 -11.60 -10.79 -9.06
CA CYS A 78 -10.47 -11.19 -9.91
C CYS A 78 -9.75 -12.44 -9.39
N GLU A 79 -9.49 -12.54 -8.08
CA GLU A 79 -8.81 -13.69 -7.47
C GLU A 79 -9.76 -14.87 -7.13
N ALA A 80 -11.07 -14.74 -7.41
CA ALA A 80 -12.09 -15.69 -6.95
C ALA A 80 -11.97 -17.11 -7.52
N GLU A 81 -11.29 -17.28 -8.66
CA GLU A 81 -11.15 -18.58 -9.32
C GLU A 81 -10.19 -19.54 -8.59
N GLU A 82 -9.25 -19.04 -7.79
CA GLU A 82 -8.22 -19.88 -7.15
C GLU A 82 -8.56 -20.32 -5.72
N VAL A 83 -9.43 -19.60 -5.00
CA VAL A 83 -9.66 -19.84 -3.57
C VAL A 83 -11.16 -19.70 -3.21
N LYS A 84 -11.94 -20.76 -3.45
CA LYS A 84 -13.41 -20.89 -3.20
C LYS A 84 -13.91 -20.58 -1.77
N LYS A 85 -13.06 -20.09 -0.86
CA LYS A 85 -13.40 -19.78 0.55
C LYS A 85 -13.05 -18.35 0.99
N LEU A 86 -12.63 -17.47 0.07
CA LEU A 86 -12.37 -16.06 0.38
C LEU A 86 -13.67 -15.24 0.43
N CYS A 87 -13.57 -14.00 0.90
CA CYS A 87 -14.64 -13.01 0.91
C CYS A 87 -15.83 -13.40 1.79
N LEU A 88 -15.54 -13.92 2.98
CA LEU A 88 -16.53 -14.26 4.02
C LEU A 88 -17.67 -15.18 3.52
N LYS A 89 -17.38 -16.01 2.51
CA LYS A 89 -18.35 -16.88 1.83
C LYS A 89 -19.52 -16.10 1.18
N CYS A 90 -19.24 -14.91 0.68
CA CYS A 90 -20.19 -14.10 -0.08
C CYS A 90 -19.91 -14.10 -1.59
N ASN A 91 -18.80 -14.70 -2.03
CA ASN A 91 -18.33 -14.64 -3.41
C ASN A 91 -18.26 -13.17 -3.89
N ASP A 92 -18.93 -12.85 -4.99
CA ASP A 92 -19.03 -11.52 -5.60
C ASP A 92 -20.22 -10.69 -5.08
N ASN A 93 -20.99 -11.18 -4.11
CA ASN A 93 -22.11 -10.43 -3.53
C ASN A 93 -21.61 -9.37 -2.53
N LEU A 94 -21.55 -8.12 -3.00
CA LEU A 94 -21.06 -6.99 -2.22
C LEU A 94 -21.88 -6.71 -0.95
N ILE A 95 -23.21 -6.81 -1.03
CA ILE A 95 -24.10 -6.52 0.11
C ILE A 95 -23.85 -7.54 1.24
N CYS A 96 -23.87 -8.83 0.90
CA CYS A 96 -23.52 -9.92 1.82
C CYS A 96 -22.15 -9.68 2.46
N PHE A 97 -21.16 -9.28 1.64
CA PHE A 97 -19.80 -9.08 2.12
C PHE A 97 -19.70 -7.93 3.12
N ILE A 98 -20.33 -6.78 2.83
CA ILE A 98 -20.36 -5.62 3.72
C ILE A 98 -21.02 -5.99 5.06
N GLU A 99 -22.17 -6.65 5.02
CA GLU A 99 -22.91 -7.03 6.23
C GLU A 99 -22.10 -7.97 7.11
N LYS A 100 -21.49 -9.01 6.53
CA LYS A 100 -20.64 -9.95 7.28
C LYS A 100 -19.36 -9.31 7.77
N LEU A 101 -18.70 -8.48 6.96
CA LEU A 101 -17.49 -7.78 7.36
C LEU A 101 -17.78 -6.85 8.53
N TYR A 102 -18.87 -6.07 8.47
CA TYR A 102 -19.28 -5.18 9.55
C TYR A 102 -19.56 -5.95 10.84
N SER A 103 -20.35 -7.03 10.77
CA SER A 103 -20.61 -7.90 11.93
C SER A 103 -19.31 -8.43 12.52
N TYR A 104 -18.39 -8.92 11.68
CA TYR A 104 -17.12 -9.48 12.12
C TYR A 104 -16.23 -8.42 12.79
N LEU A 105 -16.10 -7.23 12.19
CA LEU A 105 -15.29 -6.15 12.75
C LEU A 105 -15.86 -5.66 14.09
N ASN A 106 -17.20 -5.54 14.20
CA ASN A 106 -17.85 -5.21 15.46
C ASN A 106 -17.61 -6.26 16.53
N ASP A 107 -17.68 -7.55 16.19
CA ASP A 107 -17.40 -8.63 17.13
C ASP A 107 -15.96 -8.55 17.65
N VAL A 108 -14.99 -8.31 16.77
CA VAL A 108 -13.58 -8.12 17.15
C VAL A 108 -13.42 -6.96 18.12
N TYR A 109 -14.03 -5.82 17.79
CA TYR A 109 -13.97 -4.60 18.60
C TYR A 109 -14.65 -4.81 19.97
N ALA A 110 -15.88 -5.30 19.99
CA ALA A 110 -16.69 -5.45 21.19
C ALA A 110 -16.15 -6.50 22.17
N SER A 111 -15.53 -7.57 21.65
CA SER A 111 -15.01 -8.65 22.49
C SER A 111 -13.56 -8.46 22.94
N ASN A 112 -12.93 -7.35 22.55
CA ASN A 112 -11.49 -7.10 22.72
C ASN A 112 -10.65 -8.33 22.32
N LYS A 113 -11.11 -9.08 21.30
CA LYS A 113 -10.49 -10.32 20.88
C LYS A 113 -9.21 -9.98 20.13
N THR A 114 -8.10 -10.48 20.62
CA THR A 114 -6.89 -10.59 19.79
C THR A 114 -7.17 -11.60 18.69
N LEU A 115 -7.15 -11.13 17.44
CA LEU A 115 -7.20 -12.00 16.28
C LEU A 115 -5.95 -12.89 16.27
N LYS A 116 -6.12 -14.19 16.52
CA LYS A 116 -5.03 -15.16 16.46
C LYS A 116 -4.84 -15.60 15.01
N GLY A 117 -3.63 -15.38 14.50
CA GLY A 117 -3.23 -15.82 13.16
C GLY A 117 -3.67 -14.89 12.03
N TYR A 118 -3.22 -15.23 10.82
CA TYR A 118 -3.52 -14.47 9.62
C TYR A 118 -4.94 -14.79 9.12
N ASN A 119 -5.78 -13.77 8.99
CA ASN A 119 -7.06 -13.85 8.30
C ASN A 119 -6.97 -13.06 7.00
N TYR A 120 -7.15 -13.75 5.86
CA TYR A 120 -6.99 -13.16 4.53
C TYR A 120 -7.93 -11.99 4.27
N ASP A 121 -9.22 -12.16 4.57
CA ASP A 121 -10.22 -11.12 4.37
C ASP A 121 -9.89 -9.91 5.24
N LEU A 122 -9.58 -10.11 6.53
CA LEU A 122 -9.24 -8.99 7.39
C LEU A 122 -7.95 -8.29 6.96
N ALA A 123 -6.92 -9.02 6.56
CA ALA A 123 -5.67 -8.45 6.06
C ALA A 123 -5.87 -7.45 4.91
N HIS A 124 -6.93 -7.63 4.11
CA HIS A 124 -7.27 -6.75 3.00
C HIS A 124 -8.35 -5.72 3.32
N PHE A 125 -9.30 -6.02 4.21
CA PHE A 125 -10.50 -5.21 4.42
C PHE A 125 -10.62 -4.56 5.80
N ALA A 126 -9.90 -5.02 6.81
CA ALA A 126 -9.91 -4.37 8.12
C ALA A 126 -9.36 -2.92 8.03
N PRO A 127 -9.74 -2.04 8.96
CA PRO A 127 -9.20 -0.69 9.03
C PRO A 127 -7.67 -0.67 9.07
N GLN A 128 -7.04 0.23 8.31
CA GLN A 128 -5.57 0.28 8.21
C GLN A 128 -4.89 0.57 9.55
N ASN A 129 -5.58 1.29 10.45
CA ASN A 129 -5.08 1.62 11.79
C ASN A 129 -5.12 0.46 12.80
N TRP A 130 -5.68 -0.70 12.44
CA TRP A 130 -5.70 -1.89 13.31
C TRP A 130 -4.38 -2.65 13.31
N TYR A 131 -3.46 -2.31 12.41
CA TYR A 131 -2.15 -2.98 12.27
C TYR A 131 -1.03 -2.17 12.94
N CYS A 132 0.07 -2.85 13.30
CA CYS A 132 1.31 -2.24 13.78
C CYS A 132 1.15 -1.25 14.95
N ASN A 133 0.18 -1.48 15.85
CA ASN A 133 -0.12 -0.57 16.96
C ASN A 133 -0.36 0.89 16.52
N PHE A 134 -0.83 1.09 15.29
CA PHE A 134 -0.89 2.40 14.64
C PHE A 134 -1.77 3.39 15.40
N TYR A 135 -2.82 2.91 16.09
CA TYR A 135 -3.67 3.74 16.93
C TYR A 135 -2.90 4.46 18.05
N ASN A 136 -2.02 3.75 18.75
CA ASN A 136 -1.25 4.34 19.88
C ASN A 136 -0.05 5.17 19.43
N HIS A 137 0.34 5.05 18.16
CA HIS A 137 1.50 5.72 17.58
C HIS A 137 1.12 6.66 16.44
N PHE A 138 -0.16 7.01 16.30
CA PHE A 138 -0.65 7.76 15.15
C PHE A 138 0.10 9.08 14.95
N ASP A 139 0.34 9.80 16.04
CA ASP A 139 1.04 11.09 16.04
C ASP A 139 2.53 10.99 15.73
N ASP A 140 3.11 9.78 15.76
CA ASP A 140 4.50 9.55 15.38
C ASP A 140 4.69 9.57 13.86
N TYR A 141 3.61 9.44 13.06
CA TYR A 141 3.66 9.28 11.61
C TYR A 141 3.27 10.56 10.87
N ILE A 142 4.05 10.89 9.83
CA ILE A 142 3.61 11.79 8.77
C ILE A 142 2.62 11.04 7.87
N ILE A 143 1.35 11.45 7.90
CA ILE A 143 0.31 10.83 7.08
C ILE A 143 0.32 11.43 5.68
N ILE A 144 0.54 10.59 4.66
CA ILE A 144 0.43 10.99 3.27
C ILE A 144 -0.68 10.21 2.58
N ARG A 145 -1.60 10.93 1.94
CA ARG A 145 -2.66 10.31 1.14
C ARG A 145 -2.07 9.85 -0.19
N GLN A 146 -2.39 8.62 -0.58
CA GLN A 146 -2.15 8.14 -1.93
C GLN A 146 -3.27 8.67 -2.83
N GLY A 147 -2.89 9.40 -3.86
CA GLY A 147 -3.81 9.98 -4.82
C GLY A 147 -4.32 9.00 -5.85
N GLU A 148 -5.50 9.28 -6.40
CA GLU A 148 -6.10 8.52 -7.50
C GLU A 148 -6.28 9.35 -8.78
N ASN A 149 -6.24 10.67 -8.67
CA ASN A 149 -6.18 11.57 -9.82
C ASN A 149 -4.79 12.21 -9.96
N ARG A 150 -4.55 12.86 -11.10
CA ARG A 150 -3.27 13.48 -11.44
C ARG A 150 -2.75 14.41 -10.35
N GLU A 151 -3.59 15.31 -9.86
CA GLU A 151 -3.22 16.32 -8.86
C GLU A 151 -2.83 15.66 -7.53
N GLU A 152 -3.63 14.71 -7.06
CA GLU A 152 -3.35 13.98 -5.82
C GLU A 152 -2.11 13.08 -5.93
N ILE A 153 -1.84 12.47 -7.10
CA ILE A 153 -0.63 11.68 -7.35
C ILE A 153 0.61 12.59 -7.32
N MET A 154 0.53 13.78 -7.91
CA MET A 154 1.59 14.77 -7.85
C MET A 154 1.84 15.25 -6.42
N GLU A 155 0.77 15.54 -5.66
CA GLU A 155 0.87 15.92 -4.25
C GLU A 155 1.49 14.80 -3.41
N HIS A 156 1.10 13.56 -3.65
CA HIS A 156 1.70 12.39 -2.99
C HIS A 156 3.20 12.29 -3.25
N ALA A 157 3.62 12.40 -4.51
CA ALA A 157 5.02 12.34 -4.90
C ALA A 157 5.86 13.50 -4.31
N GLN A 158 5.28 14.70 -4.22
CA GLN A 158 5.91 15.86 -3.59
C GLN A 158 6.09 15.66 -2.09
N LYS A 159 5.04 15.24 -1.38
CA LYS A 159 5.13 14.97 0.08
C LYS A 159 6.15 13.88 0.37
N LEU A 160 6.19 12.82 -0.43
CA LEU A 160 7.19 11.77 -0.25
C LEU A 160 8.62 12.26 -0.53
N GLU A 161 8.83 13.11 -1.53
CA GLU A 161 10.13 13.75 -1.77
C GLU A 161 10.60 14.54 -0.55
N MET A 162 9.71 15.31 0.09
CA MET A 162 10.02 16.10 1.27
C MET A 162 10.37 15.21 2.47
N ILE A 163 9.62 14.13 2.67
CA ILE A 163 9.89 13.13 3.71
C ILE A 163 11.28 12.52 3.50
N LEU A 164 11.57 12.03 2.29
CA LEU A 164 12.88 11.43 1.98
C LEU A 164 14.02 12.44 2.13
N ARG A 165 13.79 13.71 1.77
CA ARG A 165 14.77 14.78 1.98
C ARG A 165 15.03 15.01 3.46
N SER A 166 13.99 15.06 4.29
CA SER A 166 14.13 15.21 5.76
C SER A 166 14.85 14.02 6.41
N ALA A 167 14.74 12.84 5.80
CA ALA A 167 15.46 11.63 6.19
C ALA A 167 16.90 11.56 5.62
N ASN A 168 17.41 12.66 5.04
CA ASN A 168 18.75 12.75 4.43
C ASN A 168 19.01 11.75 3.29
N VAL A 169 17.96 11.32 2.57
CA VAL A 169 18.14 10.47 1.39
C VAL A 169 18.82 11.29 0.27
N PRO A 170 19.93 10.79 -0.33
CA PRO A 170 20.64 11.49 -1.40
C PRO A 170 19.74 11.87 -2.58
N ASP A 171 20.01 13.05 -3.15
CA ASP A 171 19.21 13.66 -4.22
C ASP A 171 19.00 12.73 -5.44
N ARG A 172 20.03 11.99 -5.84
CA ARG A 172 19.95 11.02 -6.94
C ARG A 172 18.85 9.98 -6.74
N TYR A 173 18.68 9.47 -5.52
CA TYR A 173 17.69 8.44 -5.21
C TYR A 173 16.30 9.05 -5.13
N ARG A 174 16.17 10.23 -4.53
CA ARG A 174 14.88 10.95 -4.44
C ARG A 174 14.33 11.29 -5.83
N LYS A 175 15.19 11.74 -6.74
CA LYS A 175 14.83 12.03 -8.14
C LYS A 175 14.33 10.78 -8.88
N GLU A 176 15.03 9.65 -8.73
CA GLU A 176 14.60 8.40 -9.35
C GLU A 176 13.27 7.89 -8.79
N ILE A 177 13.09 7.93 -7.46
CA ILE A 177 11.82 7.58 -6.81
C ILE A 177 10.69 8.47 -7.33
N ASN A 178 10.89 9.79 -7.37
CA ASN A 178 9.89 10.74 -7.85
C ASN A 178 9.52 10.47 -9.32
N ARG A 179 10.53 10.26 -10.19
CA ARG A 179 10.32 9.89 -11.60
C ARG A 179 9.48 8.61 -11.72
N GLN A 180 9.81 7.59 -10.94
CA GLN A 180 9.12 6.30 -10.96
C GLN A 180 7.65 6.42 -10.51
N LEU A 181 7.37 7.18 -9.45
CA LEU A 181 6.00 7.42 -8.97
C LEU A 181 5.11 8.12 -10.01
N LEU A 182 5.69 8.98 -10.84
CA LEU A 182 4.95 9.75 -11.85
C LEU A 182 4.85 9.03 -13.21
N THR A 183 5.48 7.86 -13.38
CA THR A 183 5.50 7.11 -14.66
C THR A 183 4.09 6.76 -15.16
N HIS A 184 3.15 6.48 -14.25
CA HIS A 184 1.78 6.14 -14.66
C HIS A 184 0.95 7.35 -15.10
N LEU A 185 1.30 8.57 -14.66
CA LEU A 185 0.65 9.80 -15.15
C LEU A 185 0.96 10.03 -16.64
N SER A 186 2.18 9.75 -17.06
CA SER A 186 2.56 9.82 -18.48
C SER A 186 1.83 8.79 -19.34
N GLN A 187 1.48 7.61 -18.78
CA GLN A 187 0.79 6.54 -19.51
C GLN A 187 -0.73 6.76 -19.60
N SER A 188 -1.33 7.42 -18.59
CA SER A 188 -2.75 7.80 -18.63
C SER A 188 -3.01 8.92 -19.63
N ASP A 189 -2.10 9.91 -19.74
CA ASP A 189 -2.22 11.01 -20.69
C ASP A 189 -2.19 10.51 -22.16
N GLU A 190 -1.36 9.49 -22.47
CA GLU A 190 -1.30 8.86 -23.79
C GLU A 190 -2.56 8.02 -24.13
N LYS A 191 -3.16 7.36 -23.13
CA LYS A 191 -4.41 6.61 -23.31
C LYS A 191 -5.63 7.51 -23.51
N GLU A 192 -5.67 8.65 -22.84
CA GLU A 192 -6.75 9.64 -23.00
C GLU A 192 -6.68 10.31 -24.38
N GLN A 193 -5.46 10.61 -24.87
CA GLN A 193 -5.26 11.09 -26.24
C GLN A 193 -5.65 10.06 -27.30
N THR A 194 -5.21 8.80 -27.17
CA THR A 194 -5.56 7.74 -28.15
C THR A 194 -7.04 7.39 -28.15
N SER A 195 -7.74 7.49 -27.02
CA SER A 195 -9.21 7.35 -26.94
C SER A 195 -9.97 8.47 -27.67
N SER A 196 -9.39 9.66 -27.83
CA SER A 196 -10.03 10.79 -28.52
C SER A 196 -9.94 10.70 -30.05
N PHE A 197 -9.09 9.82 -30.60
CA PHE A 197 -8.88 9.64 -32.04
C PHE A 197 -9.67 8.48 -32.67
N THR A 198 -10.51 7.76 -31.89
CA THR A 198 -11.29 6.60 -32.38
C THR A 198 -12.80 6.89 -32.44
N VAL A 199 -13.17 8.12 -32.80
CA VAL A 199 -14.54 8.43 -33.25
C VAL A 199 -14.44 9.07 -34.64
N ALA A 200 -14.45 8.22 -35.66
CA ALA A 200 -14.76 8.56 -37.05
C ALA A 200 -15.42 7.33 -37.71
#